data_AF-A0A7V3EFF3-F1
#
_entry.id   AF-A0A7V3EFF3-F1
#
_cell.length_a   1.000
_cell.length_b   1.000
_cell.length_c   1.000
_cell.angle_alpha   90.00
_cell.angle_beta   90.00
_cell.angle_gamma   90.00
#
_symmetry.space_group_name_H-M   'P 1'
#
loop_
_entity.id
_entity.type
_entity.pdbx_description
1 polymer ?
#
loop_
_entity_poly.entity_id
_entity_poly.type
_entity_poly.pdbx_seq_one_letter_code
_entity_poly.pdbx_strand_id
1 'polypeptide(L)'
;MPQIYLLTILTCLLTGGVFAADMLEQKAPVLAFLKRMQDKGSQTLLGIVVFIFGIVKLFIPSPTETSLILGDLLPALVGIVGGGILTIEALYRDRDIIPPFMASAIAIRKQYASGLGILFILIGLLHLILPGVILL
;
A
#
# COMPACT_ATOMS: atom_id res chain seq x y z
N MET A 1 -1.45 18.85 6.43
CA MET A 1 -2.61 18.60 7.33
C MET A 1 -2.39 17.29 8.08
N PRO A 2 -2.44 17.26 9.42
CA PRO A 2 -2.06 16.08 10.21
C PRO A 2 -2.93 14.84 9.93
N GLN A 3 -4.19 15.02 9.54
CA GLN A 3 -5.12 13.93 9.24
C GLN A 3 -4.70 13.13 8.00
N ILE A 4 -4.32 13.81 6.92
CA ILE A 4 -3.93 13.18 5.66
C ILE A 4 -2.58 12.48 5.82
N TYR A 5 -1.66 13.10 6.57
CA TYR A 5 -0.38 12.50 6.92
C TYR A 5 -0.55 11.17 7.67
N LEU A 6 -1.36 11.15 8.74
CA LEU A 6 -1.62 9.91 9.48
C LEU A 6 -2.30 8.86 8.58
N LEU A 7 -3.24 9.28 7.74
CA LEU A 7 -3.95 8.38 6.85
C LEU A 7 -3.03 7.74 5.81
N THR A 8 -2.06 8.49 5.28
CA THR A 8 -1.00 7.94 4.40
C THR A 8 -0.16 6.87 5.10
N ILE A 9 0.17 7.07 6.38
CA ILE A 9 0.91 6.07 7.15
C ILE A 9 0.06 4.83 7.33
N LEU A 10 -1.19 4.99 7.75
CA LEU A 10 -2.12 3.88 7.95
C LEU A 10 -2.36 3.10 6.65
N THR A 11 -2.47 3.78 5.50
CA THR A 11 -2.62 3.10 4.21
C THR A 11 -1.37 2.32 3.83
N CYS A 12 -0.16 2.85 4.06
CA CYS A 12 1.08 2.10 3.86
C CYS A 12 1.15 0.83 4.74
N LEU A 13 0.81 0.97 6.02
CA LEU A 13 0.82 -0.14 6.98
C LEU A 13 -0.24 -1.20 6.62
N LEU A 14 -1.46 -0.79 6.28
CA LEU A 14 -2.54 -1.69 5.91
C LEU A 14 -2.25 -2.40 4.59
N THR A 15 -1.84 -1.67 3.55
CA THR A 15 -1.49 -2.27 2.26
C THR A 15 -0.31 -3.22 2.40
N GLY A 16 0.73 -2.83 3.15
CA GLY A 16 1.86 -3.71 3.44
C GLY A 16 1.45 -4.95 4.23
N GLY A 17 0.58 -4.79 5.22
CA GLY A 17 0.00 -5.88 5.99
C GLY A 17 -0.82 -6.86 5.13
N VAL A 18 -1.64 -6.35 4.21
CA VAL A 18 -2.44 -7.17 3.28
C VAL A 18 -1.54 -7.90 2.27
N PHE A 19 -0.44 -7.29 1.83
CA PHE A 19 0.55 -7.96 0.98
C PHE A 19 1.29 -9.07 1.74
N ALA A 20 1.66 -8.84 2.99
CA ALA A 20 2.36 -9.81 3.82
C ALA A 20 1.42 -10.72 4.65
N ALA A 21 0.12 -10.75 4.34
CA ALA A 21 -0.90 -11.35 5.21
C ALA A 21 -0.62 -12.82 5.56
N ASP A 22 -0.24 -13.65 4.58
CA ASP A 22 0.04 -15.07 4.82
C ASP A 22 1.22 -15.29 5.77
N MET A 23 2.28 -14.49 5.62
CA MET A 23 3.45 -14.54 6.51
C MET A 23 3.10 -14.03 7.91
N LEU A 24 2.35 -12.92 8.00
CA LEU A 24 1.98 -12.30 9.26
C LEU A 24 1.00 -13.16 10.06
N GLU A 25 0.03 -13.80 9.41
CA GLU A 25 -0.89 -14.75 10.04
C GLU A 25 -0.13 -15.92 10.70
N GLN A 26 0.85 -16.50 10.00
CA GLN A 26 1.66 -17.60 10.53
C GLN A 26 2.47 -17.19 11.77
N LYS A 27 2.97 -15.95 11.82
CA LYS A 27 3.78 -15.44 12.94
C LYS A 27 2.92 -14.92 14.10
N ALA A 28 1.76 -14.36 13.80
CA ALA A 28 0.88 -13.73 14.77
C ALA A 28 -0.58 -13.95 14.36
N PRO A 29 -1.28 -14.95 14.93
CA PRO A 29 -2.66 -15.29 14.58
C PRO A 29 -3.66 -14.13 14.75
N VAL A 30 -3.36 -13.16 15.63
CA VAL A 30 -4.16 -11.93 15.79
C VAL A 30 -4.24 -11.10 14.50
N LEU A 31 -3.29 -11.27 13.58
CA LEU A 31 -3.25 -10.59 12.28
C LEU A 31 -4.01 -11.31 11.17
N ALA A 32 -4.72 -12.41 11.47
CA ALA A 32 -5.53 -13.15 10.48
C ALA A 32 -6.61 -12.29 9.78
N PHE A 33 -7.01 -11.17 10.38
CA PHE A 33 -7.93 -10.22 9.73
C PHE A 33 -7.35 -9.62 8.43
N LEU A 34 -6.02 -9.49 8.32
CA LEU A 34 -5.37 -8.97 7.10
C LEU A 34 -5.62 -9.89 5.90
N LYS A 35 -5.73 -11.19 6.14
CA LYS A 35 -6.08 -12.17 5.11
C LYS A 35 -7.55 -12.05 4.71
N ARG A 36 -8.46 -11.78 5.65
CA ARG A 36 -9.87 -11.47 5.35
C ARG A 36 -10.00 -10.20 4.49
N MET A 37 -9.08 -9.25 4.61
CA MET A 37 -9.07 -8.07 3.73
C MET A 37 -8.68 -8.40 2.28
N GLN A 38 -8.20 -9.62 1.98
CA GLN A 38 -7.97 -10.09 0.61
C GLN A 38 -9.24 -10.63 -0.06
N ASP A 39 -10.39 -10.67 0.63
CA ASP A 39 -11.68 -10.95 0.02
C ASP A 39 -11.99 -9.91 -1.06
N LYS A 40 -12.57 -10.33 -2.19
CA LYS A 40 -12.73 -9.49 -3.39
C LYS A 40 -13.30 -8.11 -3.09
N GLY A 41 -14.38 -8.04 -2.30
CA GLY A 41 -15.02 -6.77 -1.92
C GLY A 41 -14.10 -5.87 -1.09
N SER A 42 -13.58 -6.40 0.02
CA SER A 42 -12.67 -5.70 0.92
C SER A 42 -11.39 -5.25 0.22
N GLN A 43 -10.79 -6.12 -0.59
CA GLN A 43 -9.56 -5.84 -1.32
C GLN A 43 -9.77 -4.76 -2.39
N THR A 44 -10.91 -4.78 -3.08
CA THR A 44 -11.25 -3.75 -4.07
C THR A 44 -11.43 -2.39 -3.39
N LEU A 45 -12.21 -2.34 -2.31
CA LEU A 45 -12.44 -1.10 -1.56
C LEU A 45 -11.13 -0.53 -1.00
N LEU A 46 -10.33 -1.37 -0.33
CA LEU A 46 -9.03 -0.99 0.19
C LEU A 46 -8.12 -0.49 -0.93
N GLY A 47 -8.03 -1.23 -2.03
CA GLY A 47 -7.21 -0.89 -3.18
C GLY A 47 -7.54 0.49 -3.74
N ILE A 48 -8.83 0.77 -3.96
CA ILE A 48 -9.30 2.07 -4.48
C ILE A 48 -8.98 3.20 -3.49
N VAL A 49 -9.29 3.00 -2.21
CA VAL A 49 -9.05 4.01 -1.16
C VAL A 49 -7.55 4.34 -1.08
N VAL A 50 -6.71 3.32 -0.98
CA VAL A 50 -5.25 3.45 -0.90
C VAL A 50 -4.70 4.14 -2.15
N PHE A 51 -5.18 3.77 -3.34
CA PHE A 51 -4.77 4.35 -4.61
C PHE A 51 -5.07 5.86 -4.67
N ILE A 52 -6.31 6.24 -4.31
CA ILE A 52 -6.72 7.65 -4.26
C ILE A 52 -5.86 8.42 -3.26
N PHE A 53 -5.62 7.87 -2.06
CA PHE A 53 -4.77 8.54 -1.07
C PHE A 53 -3.31 8.67 -1.50
N GLY A 54 -2.78 7.69 -2.25
CA GLY A 54 -1.45 7.79 -2.86
C GLY A 54 -1.36 8.97 -3.84
N ILE A 55 -2.37 9.14 -4.70
CA ILE A 55 -2.43 10.28 -5.63
C ILE A 55 -2.57 11.60 -4.86
N VAL A 56 -3.51 11.67 -3.91
CA VAL A 56 -3.74 12.87 -3.09
C VAL A 56 -2.47 13.29 -2.34
N LYS A 57 -1.70 12.33 -1.85
CA LYS A 57 -0.46 12.58 -1.11
C LYS A 57 0.60 13.30 -1.96
N LEU A 58 0.63 13.09 -3.28
CA LEU A 58 1.55 13.82 -4.18
C LEU A 58 1.31 15.34 -4.19
N PHE A 59 0.12 15.79 -3.81
CA PHE A 59 -0.27 17.21 -3.82
C PHE A 59 -0.33 17.83 -2.43
N ILE A 60 -0.26 17.03 -1.36
CA ILE A 60 -0.46 17.49 0.02
C ILE A 60 0.80 17.19 0.84
N PRO A 61 1.66 18.20 1.06
CA PRO A 61 2.90 18.02 1.78
C PRO A 61 2.67 17.68 3.26
N SER A 62 3.64 16.96 3.82
CA SER A 62 3.70 16.64 5.24
C SER A 62 3.87 17.89 6.11
N PRO A 63 3.38 17.88 7.38
CA PRO A 63 3.37 19.06 8.25
C PRO A 63 4.75 19.68 8.52
N THR A 64 5.82 18.90 8.37
CA THR A 64 7.21 19.30 8.66
C THR A 64 8.05 19.52 7.42
N GLU A 65 7.52 19.28 6.22
CA GLU A 65 8.30 19.43 4.97
C GLU A 65 8.24 20.86 4.43
N THR A 66 9.41 21.42 4.20
CA THR A 66 9.62 22.69 3.47
C THR A 66 9.78 22.47 1.96
N SER A 67 10.07 21.24 1.54
CA SER A 67 10.15 20.80 0.14
C SER A 67 8.88 20.05 -0.22
N LEU A 68 8.19 20.47 -1.28
CA LEU A 68 6.81 20.07 -1.57
C LEU A 68 6.66 18.59 -2.04
N ILE A 69 7.74 17.88 -2.39
CA ILE A 69 7.64 16.67 -3.25
C ILE A 69 8.47 15.46 -2.81
N LEU A 70 9.59 15.62 -2.08
CA LEU A 70 10.61 14.55 -2.02
C LEU A 70 10.43 13.51 -0.90
N GLY A 71 10.11 13.86 0.34
CA GLY A 71 9.97 12.85 1.41
C GLY A 71 8.59 12.16 1.41
N ASP A 72 7.58 12.78 0.79
CA ASP A 72 6.26 12.20 0.60
C ASP A 72 6.15 11.23 -0.59
N LEU A 73 7.20 11.15 -1.43
CA LEU A 73 7.18 10.34 -2.66
C LEU A 73 7.06 8.85 -2.37
N LEU A 74 7.81 8.32 -1.39
CA LEU A 74 7.79 6.88 -1.08
C LEU A 74 6.40 6.43 -0.58
N PRO A 75 5.77 7.08 0.42
CA PRO A 75 4.42 6.72 0.81
C PRO A 75 3.39 6.88 -0.31
N ALA A 76 3.52 7.92 -1.15
CA ALA A 76 2.63 8.11 -2.30
C ALA A 76 2.76 6.97 -3.32
N LEU A 77 4.00 6.55 -3.62
CA LEU A 77 4.27 5.40 -4.51
C LEU A 77 3.71 4.09 -3.94
N VAL A 78 3.84 3.86 -2.63
CA VAL A 78 3.21 2.72 -1.96
C VAL A 78 1.69 2.76 -2.17
N GLY A 79 1.06 3.91 -1.99
CA GLY A 79 -0.37 4.09 -2.21
C GLY A 79 -0.79 3.81 -3.66
N ILE A 80 -0.09 4.40 -4.63
CA ILE A 80 -0.41 4.26 -6.06
C ILE A 80 -0.15 2.83 -6.55
N VAL A 81 1.04 2.30 -6.31
CA VAL A 81 1.42 0.97 -6.81
C VAL A 81 0.71 -0.13 -6.02
N GLY A 82 0.75 -0.07 -4.69
CA GLY A 82 0.12 -1.05 -3.82
C GLY A 82 -1.40 -1.05 -3.97
N GLY A 83 -2.04 0.12 -3.92
CA GLY A 83 -3.49 0.26 -4.12
C GLY A 83 -3.93 -0.17 -5.53
N GLY A 84 -3.16 0.20 -6.55
CA GLY A 84 -3.40 -0.22 -7.94
C GLY A 84 -3.36 -1.73 -8.11
N ILE A 85 -2.32 -2.40 -7.57
CA ILE A 85 -2.19 -3.86 -7.62
C ILE A 85 -3.34 -4.55 -6.88
N LEU A 86 -3.71 -4.10 -5.66
CA LEU A 86 -4.83 -4.69 -4.92
C LEU A 86 -6.13 -4.60 -5.72
N THR A 87 -6.38 -3.45 -6.34
CA THR A 87 -7.58 -3.19 -7.15
C THR A 87 -7.60 -4.07 -8.39
N ILE A 88 -6.51 -4.09 -9.16
CA ILE A 88 -6.38 -4.90 -10.38
C ILE A 88 -6.59 -6.37 -10.05
N GLU A 89 -5.90 -6.90 -9.04
CA GLU A 89 -6.04 -8.31 -8.69
C GLU A 89 -7.47 -8.66 -8.26
N ALA A 90 -8.14 -7.79 -7.51
CA ALA A 90 -9.51 -8.05 -7.07
C ALA A 90 -10.52 -7.98 -8.23
N LEU A 91 -10.37 -7.01 -9.14
CA LEU A 91 -11.26 -6.85 -10.30
C LEU A 91 -11.12 -7.98 -11.33
N TYR A 92 -9.91 -8.53 -11.47
CA TYR A 92 -9.59 -9.57 -12.46
C TYR A 92 -9.54 -10.99 -11.88
N ARG A 93 -9.83 -11.18 -10.59
CA ARG A 93 -9.77 -12.50 -9.94
C ARG A 93 -10.60 -13.58 -10.64
N ASP A 94 -11.76 -13.20 -11.17
CA ASP A 94 -12.72 -14.12 -11.80
C ASP A 94 -12.82 -13.89 -13.33
N ARG A 95 -11.79 -13.29 -13.94
CA ARG A 95 -11.75 -13.00 -15.38
C ARG A 95 -10.81 -13.97 -16.07
N ASP A 96 -11.27 -14.60 -17.14
CA ASP A 96 -10.45 -15.52 -17.94
C ASP A 96 -9.39 -14.80 -18.79
N ILE A 97 -9.66 -13.54 -19.15
CA ILE A 97 -8.79 -12.71 -19.99
C ILE A 97 -8.29 -11.54 -19.15
N ILE A 98 -6.98 -11.53 -18.90
CA ILE A 98 -6.29 -10.47 -18.15
C ILE A 98 -5.28 -9.80 -19.09
N PRO A 99 -5.30 -8.46 -19.23
CA PRO A 99 -4.30 -7.74 -20.01
C PRO A 99 -2.86 -8.08 -19.56
N PRO A 100 -1.87 -8.18 -20.48
CA PRO A 100 -0.51 -8.63 -20.14
C PRO A 100 0.17 -7.83 -19.04
N PHE A 101 -0.03 -6.50 -19.04
CA PHE A 101 0.50 -5.61 -18.00
C PHE A 101 -0.08 -5.92 -16.61
N MET A 102 -1.40 -6.15 -16.54
CA MET A 102 -2.08 -6.48 -15.28
C MET A 102 -1.68 -7.87 -14.78
N ALA A 103 -1.56 -8.84 -15.68
CA ALA A 103 -1.07 -10.18 -15.34
C ALA A 103 0.35 -10.14 -14.75
N SER A 104 1.23 -9.31 -15.30
CA SER A 104 2.59 -9.11 -14.81
C SER A 104 2.61 -8.50 -13.41
N ALA A 105 1.79 -7.47 -13.17
CA ALA A 105 1.68 -6.84 -11.84
C ALA A 105 1.18 -7.82 -10.77
N ILE A 106 0.18 -8.66 -11.11
CA ILE A 106 -0.32 -9.72 -10.23
C ILE A 106 0.77 -10.77 -9.97
N ALA A 107 1.53 -11.17 -10.99
CA ALA A 107 2.61 -12.15 -10.86
C ALA A 107 3.71 -11.64 -9.92
N ILE A 108 4.12 -10.37 -10.05
CA ILE A 108 5.10 -9.73 -9.14
C ILE A 108 4.60 -9.76 -7.71
N ARG A 109 3.33 -9.39 -7.47
CA ARG A 109 2.75 -9.48 -6.12
C ARG A 109 2.80 -10.90 -5.61
N LYS A 110 2.37 -11.91 -6.37
CA LYS A 110 2.38 -13.31 -5.92
C LYS A 110 3.79 -13.81 -5.58
N GLN A 111 4.79 -13.43 -6.36
CA GLN A 111 6.18 -13.84 -6.14
C GLN A 111 6.82 -13.14 -4.93
N TYR A 112 6.53 -11.86 -4.72
CA TYR A 112 7.22 -11.01 -3.74
C TYR A 112 6.31 -10.45 -2.66
N ALA A 113 5.13 -11.04 -2.42
CA ALA A 113 4.09 -10.51 -1.56
C ALA A 113 4.60 -10.10 -0.17
N SER A 114 5.33 -11.01 0.49
CA SER A 114 5.87 -10.77 1.83
C SER A 114 6.96 -9.70 1.83
N GLY A 115 7.86 -9.71 0.84
CA GLY A 115 8.94 -8.73 0.73
C GLY A 115 8.42 -7.31 0.48
N LEU A 116 7.49 -7.17 -0.48
CA LEU A 116 6.82 -5.90 -0.76
C LEU A 116 5.99 -5.44 0.44
N GLY A 117 5.30 -6.36 1.11
CA GLY A 117 4.49 -6.04 2.28
C GLY A 117 5.32 -5.48 3.44
N ILE A 118 6.45 -6.14 3.77
CA ILE A 118 7.39 -5.64 4.77
C ILE A 118 7.96 -4.28 4.35
N LEU A 119 8.36 -4.12 3.08
CA LEU A 119 8.88 -2.85 2.58
C LEU A 119 7.88 -1.70 2.76
N PHE A 120 6.60 -1.93 2.44
CA PHE A 120 5.55 -0.92 2.60
C PHE A 120 5.30 -0.57 4.08
N ILE A 121 5.36 -1.57 4.96
CA ILE A 121 5.28 -1.34 6.41
C ILE A 121 6.46 -0.47 6.87
N LEU A 122 7.69 -0.80 6.43
CA LEU A 122 8.88 -0.02 6.78
C LEU A 122 8.80 1.42 6.28
N ILE A 123 8.31 1.64 5.05
CA ILE A 123 8.09 2.99 4.51
C ILE A 123 7.09 3.76 5.38
N GLY A 124 5.96 3.15 5.76
CA GLY A 124 4.96 3.77 6.63
C GLY A 124 5.53 4.12 8.02
N LEU A 125 6.24 3.19 8.65
CA LEU A 125 6.87 3.40 9.96
C LEU A 125 7.96 4.46 9.92
N LEU A 126 8.79 4.44 8.88
CA LEU A 126 9.85 5.43 8.71
C LEU A 126 9.25 6.82 8.52
N HIS A 127 8.21 6.94 7.70
CA HIS A 127 7.51 8.20 7.48
C HIS A 127 6.80 8.71 8.74
N LEU A 128 6.35 7.80 9.62
CA LEU A 128 5.80 8.14 10.94
C LEU A 128 6.86 8.75 11.88
N ILE A 129 8.05 8.15 11.94
CA ILE A 129 9.13 8.59 12.85
C ILE A 129 9.83 9.83 12.29
N LEU A 130 9.97 9.91 10.97
CA LEU A 130 10.76 10.90 10.24
C LEU A 130 9.89 11.58 9.16
N PRO A 131 8.91 12.43 9.53
CA PRO A 131 7.94 13.07 8.62
C PRO A 131 8.51 14.02 7.56
N GLY A 132 9.83 14.12 7.43
CA GLY A 132 10.51 14.97 6.46
C GLY A 132 11.96 14.59 6.22
N VAL A 133 12.33 13.32 6.48
CA VAL A 133 13.64 12.85 6.04
C VAL A 133 13.55 12.59 4.55
N ILE A 134 14.17 13.50 3.81
CA ILE A 134 14.51 13.34 2.41
C ILE A 134 15.44 12.11 2.35
N LEU A 135 14.90 10.94 2.02
CA LEU A 135 15.70 9.78 1.65
C LEU A 135 16.20 9.98 0.22
N LEU A 136 17.08 10.97 0.02
CA LEU A 136 17.89 11.18 -1.17
C LEU A 136 19.25 11.74 -0.73
#